data_AF-A0A255XPG7-F1
#
_entry.id   AF-A0A255XPG7-F1
#
_cell.length_a   1.000
_cell.length_b   1.000
_cell.length_c   1.000
_cell.angle_alpha   90.00
_cell.angle_beta   90.00
_cell.angle_gamma   90.00
#
_symmetry.space_group_name_H-M   'P 1'
#
loop_
_entity.id
_entity.type
_entity.pdbx_description
1 polymer ?
#
loop_
_entity_poly.entity_id
_entity_poly.type
_entity_poly.pdbx_seq_one_letter_code
_entity_poly.pdbx_strand_id
1 'polypeptide(L)' 'MSAEIINLRRVKKAKARAADAKTADANRIAFGRSKAEKQQSEAVQRLETRKLDGHKLPED' A
#
# COMPACT_ATOMS: atom_id res chain seq x y z
N MET A 1 -7.81 31.65 -34.90
CA MET A 1 -7.50 31.09 -33.56
C MET A 1 -7.84 29.61 -33.61
N SER A 2 -6.85 28.73 -33.49
CA SER A 2 -7.04 27.28 -33.54
C SER A 2 -7.46 26.75 -32.18
N ALA A 3 -8.61 26.07 -32.11
CA ALA A 3 -9.01 25.36 -30.91
C ALA A 3 -8.07 24.16 -30.70
N GLU A 4 -7.40 24.11 -29.55
CA GLU A 4 -6.54 22.99 -29.19
C GLU A 4 -7.39 21.76 -28.86
N ILE A 5 -7.26 20.71 -29.67
CA ILE A 5 -8.02 19.47 -29.50
C ILE A 5 -7.39 18.67 -28.36
N ILE A 6 -7.92 18.86 -27.15
CA ILE A 6 -7.47 18.11 -25.97
C ILE A 6 -8.24 16.79 -25.80
N ASN A 7 -7.52 15.74 -25.41
CA ASN A 7 -8.14 14.46 -25.11
C ASN A 7 -8.70 14.44 -23.68
N LEU A 8 -10.01 14.63 -23.56
CA LEU A 8 -10.71 14.66 -22.28
C LEU A 8 -10.56 13.36 -21.46
N ARG A 9 -10.36 12.20 -22.10
CA ARG A 9 -10.13 10.93 -21.37
C ARG A 9 -8.81 10.97 -20.62
N ARG A 10 -7.76 11.52 -21.24
CA ARG A 10 -6.44 11.67 -20.59
C ARG A 10 -6.53 12.62 -19.40
N VAL A 11 -7.25 13.74 -19.55
CA VAL A 11 -7.46 14.72 -18.46
C VAL A 11 -8.22 14.08 -17.30
N LYS A 12 -9.32 13.37 -17.57
CA LYS A 12 -10.08 12.65 -16.53
C LYS A 12 -9.23 11.61 -15.81
N LYS A 13 -8.42 10.84 -16.56
CA LYS A 13 -7.50 9.84 -15.99
C LYS A 13 -6.43 10.49 -15.10
N ALA A 14 -5.85 11.61 -15.53
CA ALA A 14 -4.88 12.34 -14.73
C ALA A 14 -5.50 12.85 -13.42
N LYS A 15 -6.72 13.42 -13.48
CA LYS A 15 -7.46 13.86 -12.30
C LYS A 15 -7.75 12.72 -11.32
N ALA A 16 -8.17 11.55 -11.83
CA ALA A 16 -8.39 10.37 -11.00
C ALA A 16 -7.11 9.93 -10.27
N ARG A 17 -5.99 9.79 -11.00
CA ARG A 17 -4.70 9.43 -10.39
C ARG A 17 -4.25 10.45 -9.33
N ALA A 18 -4.48 11.74 -9.56
CA ALA A 18 -4.14 12.78 -8.60
C ALA A 18 -5.00 12.70 -7.32
N ALA A 19 -6.28 12.32 -7.45
CA ALA A 19 -7.14 12.06 -6.30
C ALA A 19 -6.66 10.83 -5.50
N ASP A 20 -6.33 9.74 -6.19
CA ASP A 20 -5.80 8.52 -5.58
C ASP A 20 -4.46 8.76 -4.85
N ALA A 21 -3.59 9.60 -5.41
CA ALA A 21 -2.34 9.98 -4.76
C ALA A 21 -2.61 10.74 -3.44
N LYS A 22 -3.54 11.70 -3.45
CA LYS A 22 -3.91 12.45 -2.23
C LYS A 22 -4.51 11.56 -1.15
N THR A 23 -5.37 10.61 -1.52
CA THR A 23 -5.92 9.65 -0.54
C THR A 23 -4.82 8.74 0.01
N ALA A 24 -3.87 8.31 -0.83
CA ALA A 24 -2.70 7.56 -0.37
C ALA A 24 -1.81 8.36 0.58
N ASP A 25 -1.59 9.66 0.33
CA ASP A 25 -0.86 10.55 1.23
C ASP A 25 -1.59 10.70 2.58
N ALA A 26 -2.90 10.95 2.54
CA ALA A 26 -3.74 11.04 3.74
C ALA A 26 -3.72 9.74 4.54
N ASN A 27 -3.79 8.59 3.88
CA ASN A 27 -3.71 7.27 4.53
C ASN A 27 -2.32 7.02 5.15
N ARG A 28 -1.23 7.48 4.52
CA ARG A 28 0.12 7.39 5.12
C ARG A 28 0.21 8.20 6.41
N ILE A 29 -0.40 9.38 6.45
CA ILE A 29 -0.47 10.21 7.66
C ILE A 29 -1.39 9.58 8.71
N ALA A 30 -2.61 9.20 8.33
CA ALA A 30 -3.64 8.73 9.25
C ALA A 30 -3.33 7.37 9.89
N PHE A 31 -2.77 6.44 9.12
CA PHE A 31 -2.50 5.08 9.58
C PHE A 31 -1.03 4.85 9.95
N GLY A 32 -0.15 5.82 9.67
CA GLY A 32 1.26 5.83 10.11
C GLY A 32 2.15 4.71 9.57
N ARG A 33 1.60 3.78 8.78
CA ARG A 33 2.35 2.68 8.13
C ARG A 33 1.94 2.57 6.68
N SER A 34 2.94 2.57 5.81
CA SER A 34 2.80 2.24 4.41
C SER A 34 2.52 0.75 4.20
N LYS A 35 2.01 0.39 3.02
CA LYS A 35 1.79 -1.01 2.63
C LYS A 35 3.10 -1.82 2.71
N ALA A 36 4.23 -1.22 2.34
CA ALA A 36 5.53 -1.89 2.37
C ALA A 36 5.96 -2.23 3.80
N GLU A 37 5.84 -1.28 4.73
CA GLU A 37 6.16 -1.50 6.15
C GLU A 37 5.24 -2.55 6.78
N LYS A 38 3.94 -2.53 6.43
CA LYS A 38 3.00 -3.56 6.87
C LYS A 38 3.43 -4.95 6.39
N GLN A 39 3.77 -5.09 5.11
CA GLN A 39 4.23 -6.36 4.54
C GLN A 39 5.53 -6.86 5.17
N GLN A 40 6.48 -5.97 5.43
CA GLN A 40 7.73 -6.31 6.12
C GLN A 40 7.45 -6.78 7.55
N SER A 41 6.63 -6.06 8.30
CA SER A 41 6.24 -6.45 9.67
C SER A 41 5.54 -7.80 9.70
N GLU A 42 4.62 -8.05 8.77
CA GLU A 42 3.93 -9.35 8.66
C GLU A 42 4.90 -10.48 8.28
N ALA A 43 5.87 -10.22 7.39
CA ALA A 43 6.87 -11.21 7.03
C ALA A 43 7.78 -11.57 8.21
N VAL A 44 8.23 -10.57 8.99
CA VAL A 44 9.00 -10.78 10.22
C VAL A 44 8.18 -11.59 11.22
N GLN A 45 6.93 -11.20 11.47
CA GLN A 45 6.06 -11.95 12.39
C GLN A 45 5.90 -13.41 11.96
N ARG A 46 5.65 -13.69 10.67
CA ARG A 46 5.55 -15.06 10.17
C ARG A 46 6.84 -15.87 10.38
N LEU A 47 8.00 -15.25 10.17
CA LEU A 47 9.29 -15.91 10.41
C LEU A 47 9.46 -16.24 11.90
N GLU A 48 9.17 -15.29 12.78
CA GLU A 48 9.25 -15.50 14.23
C GLU A 48 8.26 -16.57 14.70
N THR A 49 7.01 -16.55 14.23
CA THR A 49 6.03 -17.61 14.53
C THR A 49 6.54 -18.97 14.07
N ARG A 50 7.05 -19.09 12.85
CA ARG A 50 7.59 -20.37 12.34
C ARG A 50 8.79 -20.85 13.17
N LYS A 51 9.69 -19.95 13.59
CA LYS A 51 10.80 -20.32 14.47
C LYS A 51 10.27 -20.85 15.80
N LEU A 52 9.37 -20.11 16.44
CA LEU A 52 8.77 -20.51 17.71
C LEU A 52 8.06 -21.87 17.61
N ASP A 53 7.26 -22.08 16.57
CA ASP A 53 6.58 -23.35 16.34
C ASP A 53 7.56 -24.51 16.10
N GLY A 54 8.67 -24.27 15.39
CA GLY A 54 9.73 -25.27 15.21
C GLY A 54 10.51 -25.59 16.50
N HIS A 55 10.44 -24.73 17.51
CA HIS A 55 11.07 -24.92 18.82
C HIS A 55 10.11 -25.40 19.91
N LYS A 56 8.80 -25.53 19.62
CA LYS A 56 7.85 -26.11 20.57
C LYS A 56 8.12 -27.61 20.68
N LEU A 57 8.30 -28.11 21.90
CA LEU A 57 8.17 -29.54 22.17
C LEU A 57 6.69 -29.93 22.03
N PRO A 58 6.40 -31.14 21.52
CA PRO A 58 5.06 -31.69 21.63
C PRO A 58 4.69 -31.77 23.12
N GLU A 59 3.51 -31.26 23.48
CA GLU A 59 2.95 -31.56 24.80
C GLU A 59 2.47 -33.01 24.78
N ASP A 60 3.00 -33.82 25.70
CA ASP A 60 2.56 -35.19 25.98
C ASP A 60 1.25 -35.21 26.80
#